data_AF-A0A852ZWD6-F1
#
_entry.id   AF-A0A852ZWD6-F1
#
_cell.length_a   1.000
_cell.length_b   1.000
_cell.length_c   1.000
_cell.angle_alpha   90.00
_cell.angle_beta   90.00
_cell.angle_gamma   90.00
#
_symmetry.space_group_name_H-M   'P 1'
#
loop_
_entity.id
_entity.type
_entity.pdbx_description
1 polymer ?
#
loop_
_entity_poly.entity_id
_entity_poly.type
_entity_poly.pdbx_seq_one_letter_code
_entity_poly.pdbx_strand_id
1 'polypeptide(L)'
;MRVEFRRGESWEYSVHVHRPDGVVVSLPGAGGRWPVPHDLAHFATERALGMPDGVFGSAASGAMFDAMTVVAGRLRHDPKRRSQEILRANTRSRSITAAETLTSVVHEAVQQDGAGTSTKALLSGLDRRAREVWATVREDPFPFAPEQFALAVEDLRGLVERWTRTPAGGVVVADWPDALVTRPGRARPRSGARRG
;
A
#
# COMPACT_ATOMS: atom_id res chain seq x y z
N MET A 1 -8.22 -10.05 2.36
CA MET A 1 -8.09 -9.86 0.88
C MET A 1 -6.76 -10.45 0.43
N ARG A 2 -6.64 -11.03 -0.77
CA ARG A 2 -5.37 -11.58 -1.29
C ARG A 2 -4.81 -10.68 -2.41
N VAL A 3 -3.51 -10.47 -2.41
CA VAL A 3 -2.80 -9.71 -3.45
C VAL A 3 -1.72 -10.60 -4.06
N GLU A 4 -1.64 -10.59 -5.38
CA GLU A 4 -0.66 -11.35 -6.15
C GLU A 4 0.17 -10.42 -7.00
N PHE A 5 1.47 -10.38 -6.74
CA PHE A 5 2.45 -9.68 -7.57
C PHE A 5 2.96 -10.71 -8.58
N ARG A 6 2.61 -10.53 -9.84
CA ARG A 6 2.88 -11.48 -10.93
C ARG A 6 4.00 -10.94 -11.80
N ARG A 7 5.09 -11.69 -11.87
CA ARG A 7 6.27 -11.34 -12.67
C ARG A 7 5.98 -11.66 -14.13
N GLY A 8 6.24 -10.70 -15.02
CA GLY A 8 6.18 -10.93 -16.46
C GLY A 8 7.39 -11.76 -16.94
N GLU A 9 7.43 -11.99 -18.24
CA GLU A 9 8.59 -12.61 -18.92
C GLU A 9 9.81 -11.66 -18.98
N SER A 10 9.57 -10.37 -18.76
CA SER A 10 10.52 -9.26 -18.85
C SER A 10 10.55 -8.48 -17.53
N TRP A 11 10.90 -7.19 -17.59
CA TRP A 11 10.84 -6.23 -16.49
C TRP A 11 9.42 -5.82 -16.08
N GLU A 12 8.44 -6.23 -16.88
CA GLU A 12 7.03 -6.00 -16.61
C GLU A 12 6.55 -6.87 -15.43
N TYR A 13 5.60 -6.32 -14.69
CA TYR A 13 4.84 -7.09 -13.71
C TYR A 13 3.42 -6.54 -13.64
N SER A 14 2.53 -7.32 -13.03
CA SER A 14 1.18 -6.88 -12.72
C SER A 14 0.80 -7.27 -11.31
N VAL A 15 -0.14 -6.54 -10.72
CA VAL A 15 -0.65 -6.79 -9.38
C VAL A 15 -2.11 -7.16 -9.49
N HIS A 16 -2.44 -8.38 -9.09
CA HIS A 16 -3.83 -8.86 -9.05
C HIS A 16 -4.35 -8.76 -7.62
N VAL A 17 -5.42 -7.99 -7.43
CA VAL A 17 -6.08 -7.81 -6.14
C VAL A 17 -7.38 -8.62 -6.13
N HIS A 18 -7.39 -9.68 -5.33
CA HIS A 18 -8.55 -10.56 -5.12
C HIS A 18 -9.43 -9.98 -4.02
N ARG A 19 -10.41 -9.18 -4.43
CA ARG A 19 -11.23 -8.39 -3.50
C ARG A 19 -12.24 -9.26 -2.73
N PRO A 20 -12.67 -8.82 -1.54
CA PRO A 20 -13.71 -9.52 -0.77
C PRO A 20 -15.08 -9.60 -1.46
N ASP A 21 -15.34 -8.79 -2.49
CA ASP A 21 -16.58 -8.83 -3.27
C ASP A 21 -16.54 -9.85 -4.44
N GLY A 22 -15.50 -10.68 -4.51
CA GLY A 22 -15.34 -11.73 -5.52
C GLY A 22 -14.81 -11.25 -6.87
N VAL A 23 -14.46 -9.97 -6.99
CA VAL A 23 -13.84 -9.40 -8.20
C VAL A 23 -12.32 -9.45 -8.08
N VAL A 24 -11.65 -9.78 -9.18
CA VAL A 24 -10.20 -9.66 -9.31
C VAL A 24 -9.89 -8.52 -10.25
N VAL A 25 -9.13 -7.55 -9.76
CA VAL A 25 -8.64 -6.42 -10.56
C VAL A 25 -7.15 -6.54 -10.78
N SER A 26 -6.67 -6.19 -11.97
CA SER A 26 -5.25 -6.15 -12.31
C SER A 26 -4.80 -4.70 -12.46
N LEU A 27 -3.69 -4.36 -11.82
CA LEU A 27 -2.95 -3.12 -11.97
C LEU A 27 -1.64 -3.44 -12.71
N PRO A 28 -1.34 -2.81 -13.86
CA PRO A 28 -0.01 -2.92 -14.44
C PRO A 28 1.00 -2.26 -13.51
N GLY A 29 2.09 -2.97 -13.24
CA GLY A 29 3.17 -2.44 -12.41
C GLY A 29 3.84 -1.25 -13.08
N ALA A 30 4.20 -0.23 -12.30
CA ALA A 30 5.04 0.86 -12.76
C ALA A 30 6.48 0.34 -12.97
N GLY A 31 6.74 -0.28 -14.12
CA GLY A 31 8.00 -0.97 -14.41
C GLY A 31 9.22 -0.06 -14.56
N GLY A 32 10.41 -0.65 -14.37
CA GLY A 32 11.64 -0.29 -15.10
C GLY A 32 12.68 0.62 -14.43
N ARG A 33 12.36 1.36 -13.35
CA ARG A 33 13.33 2.32 -12.77
C ARG A 33 14.09 1.82 -11.54
N TRP A 34 13.55 0.87 -10.80
CA TRP A 34 14.09 0.47 -9.49
C TRP A 34 14.07 -1.05 -9.27
N PRO A 35 15.07 -1.63 -8.57
CA PRO A 35 15.11 -3.06 -8.25
C PRO A 35 13.95 -3.53 -7.36
N VAL A 36 13.38 -2.60 -6.57
CA VAL A 36 12.23 -2.85 -5.71
C VAL A 36 10.96 -2.41 -6.45
N PRO A 37 10.01 -3.33 -6.74
CA PRO A 37 8.71 -2.96 -7.29
C PRO A 37 7.98 -1.96 -6.40
N HIS A 38 7.55 -0.84 -6.99
CA HIS A 38 6.84 0.24 -6.29
C HIS A 38 5.56 -0.25 -5.59
N ASP A 39 4.81 -1.15 -6.23
CA ASP A 39 3.59 -1.70 -5.62
C ASP A 39 3.86 -2.59 -4.40
N LEU A 40 5.04 -3.24 -4.32
CA LEU A 40 5.44 -3.95 -3.08
C LEU A 40 5.67 -2.95 -1.95
N ALA A 41 6.27 -1.79 -2.25
CA ALA A 41 6.48 -0.74 -1.27
C ALA A 41 5.16 -0.14 -0.77
N HIS A 42 4.20 0.10 -1.67
CA HIS A 42 2.84 0.52 -1.28
C HIS A 42 2.20 -0.52 -0.36
N PHE A 43 2.24 -1.79 -0.77
CA PHE A 43 1.63 -2.87 0.01
C PHE A 43 2.21 -2.95 1.41
N ALA A 44 3.54 -3.00 1.54
CA ALA A 44 4.22 -3.11 2.83
C ALA A 44 3.94 -1.89 3.73
N THR A 45 4.05 -0.69 3.15
CA THR A 45 3.87 0.57 3.89
C THR A 45 2.44 0.72 4.38
N GLU A 46 1.46 0.65 3.48
CA GLU A 46 0.06 0.87 3.85
C GLU A 46 -0.44 -0.20 4.83
N ARG A 47 0.04 -1.45 4.70
CA ARG A 47 -0.30 -2.55 5.60
C ARG A 47 0.25 -2.34 7.00
N ALA A 48 1.53 -1.98 7.13
CA ALA A 48 2.18 -1.79 8.42
C ALA A 48 1.74 -0.50 9.14
N LEU A 49 1.49 0.57 8.38
CA LEU A 49 0.96 1.82 8.91
C LEU A 49 -0.55 1.75 9.19
N GLY A 50 -1.23 0.70 8.71
CA GLY A 50 -2.66 0.50 8.94
C GLY A 50 -3.52 1.51 8.18
N MET A 51 -3.16 1.81 6.93
CA MET A 51 -3.84 2.80 6.07
C MET A 51 -4.95 2.12 5.24
N PRO A 52 -6.24 2.27 5.60
CA PRO A 52 -7.35 1.64 4.87
C PRO A 52 -7.76 2.40 3.60
N ASP A 53 -7.18 3.58 3.39
CA ASP A 53 -7.55 4.57 2.37
C ASP A 53 -6.36 4.97 1.47
N GLY A 54 -5.27 4.21 1.51
CA GLY A 54 -4.20 4.21 0.51
C GLY A 54 -4.60 3.46 -0.77
N VAL A 55 -3.65 3.10 -1.62
CA VAL A 55 -3.89 2.42 -2.90
C VAL A 55 -4.55 1.06 -2.69
N PHE A 56 -3.97 0.20 -1.86
CA PHE A 56 -4.48 -1.17 -1.64
C PHE A 56 -5.76 -1.17 -0.80
N GLY A 57 -5.85 -0.30 0.20
CA GLY A 57 -7.08 -0.12 0.97
C GLY A 57 -8.25 0.39 0.13
N SER A 58 -7.99 1.32 -0.79
CA SER A 58 -8.98 1.81 -1.76
C SER A 58 -9.43 0.70 -2.71
N ALA A 59 -8.47 -0.03 -3.31
CA ALA A 59 -8.76 -1.14 -4.20
C ALA A 59 -9.60 -2.23 -3.49
N ALA A 60 -9.23 -2.58 -2.25
CA ALA A 60 -9.97 -3.52 -1.41
C ALA A 60 -11.42 -3.10 -1.15
N SER A 61 -11.66 -1.79 -1.04
CA SER A 61 -12.97 -1.20 -0.77
C SER A 61 -13.86 -1.08 -2.02
N GLY A 62 -13.28 -1.35 -3.20
CA GLY A 62 -13.95 -1.34 -4.50
C GLY A 62 -13.62 -0.13 -5.38
N ALA A 63 -12.58 0.63 -5.06
CA ALA A 63 -12.07 1.64 -5.97
C ALA A 63 -11.44 0.97 -7.21
N MET A 64 -11.55 1.66 -8.34
CA MET A 64 -10.94 1.35 -9.63
C MET A 64 -10.13 2.57 -10.05
N PHE A 65 -8.81 2.47 -9.97
CA PHE A 65 -7.90 3.47 -10.54
C PHE A 65 -7.89 3.32 -12.06
N ASP A 66 -7.52 4.38 -12.80
CA ASP A 66 -7.63 4.40 -14.26
C ASP A 66 -6.82 3.29 -14.96
N ALA A 67 -5.68 2.91 -14.37
CA ALA A 67 -4.85 1.82 -14.88
C ALA A 67 -5.40 0.41 -14.60
N MET A 68 -6.45 0.29 -13.78
CA MET A 68 -6.97 -1.02 -13.36
C MET A 68 -7.95 -1.61 -14.38
N THR A 69 -7.85 -2.93 -14.56
CA THR A 69 -8.77 -3.72 -15.37
C THR A 69 -9.39 -4.84 -14.53
N VAL A 70 -10.62 -5.24 -14.84
CA VAL A 70 -11.23 -6.43 -14.22
C VAL A 70 -10.78 -7.66 -15.00
N VAL A 71 -10.18 -8.62 -14.30
CA VAL A 71 -9.67 -9.86 -14.92
C VAL A 71 -10.48 -11.10 -14.50
N ALA A 72 -11.26 -11.01 -13.43
CA ALA A 72 -12.24 -12.03 -13.06
C ALA A 72 -13.38 -11.46 -12.18
N GLY A 73 -14.51 -12.18 -12.13
CA GLY A 73 -15.69 -11.80 -11.35
C GLY A 73 -16.58 -10.77 -12.04
N ARG A 74 -17.69 -10.40 -11.39
CA ARG A 74 -18.68 -9.44 -11.91
C ARG A 74 -18.79 -8.23 -11.00
N LEU A 75 -18.63 -7.04 -11.57
CA LEU A 75 -18.87 -5.80 -10.85
C LEU A 75 -20.34 -5.68 -10.41
N ARG A 76 -20.56 -5.10 -9.22
CA ARG A 76 -21.89 -4.77 -8.71
C ARG A 76 -22.56 -3.67 -9.56
N HIS A 77 -23.84 -3.40 -9.29
CA HIS A 77 -24.56 -2.26 -9.86
C HIS A 77 -23.83 -0.94 -9.57
N ASP A 78 -23.78 -0.03 -10.55
CA ASP A 78 -23.10 1.28 -10.52
C ASP A 78 -21.65 1.28 -10.01
N PRO A 79 -20.76 0.41 -10.53
CA PRO A 79 -19.40 0.27 -9.99
C PRO A 79 -18.57 1.54 -10.19
N LYS A 80 -18.82 2.28 -11.28
CA LYS A 80 -18.15 3.56 -11.58
C LYS A 80 -18.48 4.62 -10.53
N ARG A 81 -19.76 4.77 -10.19
CA ARG A 81 -20.21 5.76 -9.19
C ARG A 81 -19.57 5.45 -7.84
N ARG A 82 -19.63 4.20 -7.40
CA ARG A 82 -19.03 3.75 -6.13
C ARG A 82 -17.52 3.97 -6.11
N SER A 83 -16.81 3.60 -7.17
CA SER A 83 -15.37 3.85 -7.29
C SER A 83 -15.04 5.33 -7.14
N GLN A 84 -15.78 6.19 -7.85
CA GLN A 84 -15.59 7.65 -7.78
C GLN A 84 -15.88 8.21 -6.39
N GLU A 85 -16.89 7.71 -5.69
CA GLU A 85 -17.18 8.12 -4.30
C GLU A 85 -16.01 7.79 -3.36
N ILE A 86 -15.44 6.57 -3.46
CA ILE A 86 -14.27 6.15 -2.67
C ILE A 86 -13.06 7.00 -3.00
N LEU A 87 -12.70 7.12 -4.29
CA LEU A 87 -11.53 7.89 -4.72
C LEU A 87 -11.67 9.36 -4.33
N ARG A 88 -12.84 9.98 -4.53
CA ARG A 88 -13.07 11.38 -4.11
C ARG A 88 -12.94 11.55 -2.60
N ALA A 89 -13.43 10.61 -1.80
CA ALA A 89 -13.28 10.67 -0.35
C ALA A 89 -11.80 10.60 0.05
N ASN A 90 -11.06 9.63 -0.48
CA ASN A 90 -9.67 9.38 -0.12
C ASN A 90 -8.70 10.44 -0.68
N THR A 91 -9.01 11.04 -1.84
CA THR A 91 -8.27 12.19 -2.37
C THR A 91 -8.57 13.45 -1.55
N ARG A 92 -9.83 13.69 -1.17
CA ARG A 92 -10.20 14.86 -0.35
C ARG A 92 -9.55 14.82 1.03
N SER A 93 -9.43 13.64 1.65
CA SER A 93 -8.69 13.45 2.90
C SER A 93 -7.16 13.42 2.73
N ARG A 94 -6.65 13.62 1.50
CA ARG A 94 -5.23 13.53 1.15
C ARG A 94 -4.60 12.17 1.47
N SER A 95 -5.40 11.11 1.69
CA SER A 95 -4.88 9.81 2.11
C SER A 95 -4.07 9.13 1.01
N ILE A 96 -4.47 9.27 -0.27
CA ILE A 96 -3.68 8.78 -1.41
C ILE A 96 -2.33 9.50 -1.50
N THR A 97 -2.32 10.83 -1.36
CA THR A 97 -1.07 11.62 -1.38
C THR A 97 -0.15 11.28 -0.20
N ALA A 98 -0.73 11.09 0.99
CA ALA A 98 0.02 10.66 2.16
C ALA A 98 0.61 9.24 1.99
N ALA A 99 -0.18 8.31 1.43
CA ALA A 99 0.27 6.95 1.15
C ALA A 99 1.44 6.92 0.16
N GLU A 100 1.36 7.66 -0.94
CA GLU A 100 2.45 7.84 -1.93
C GLU A 100 3.73 8.35 -1.26
N THR A 101 3.58 9.40 -0.47
CA THR A 101 4.72 10.10 0.14
C THR A 101 5.41 9.24 1.20
N LEU A 102 4.65 8.55 2.06
CA LEU A 102 5.20 7.64 3.06
C LEU A 102 5.79 6.38 2.43
N THR A 103 5.16 5.87 1.37
CA THR A 103 5.68 4.74 0.60
C THR A 103 7.04 5.09 -0.02
N SER A 104 7.19 6.30 -0.55
CA SER A 104 8.48 6.77 -1.07
C SER A 104 9.58 6.72 -0.02
N VAL A 105 9.29 7.13 1.22
CA VAL A 105 10.26 7.09 2.33
C VAL A 105 10.69 5.67 2.67
N VAL A 106 9.74 4.73 2.78
CA VAL A 106 10.05 3.31 3.07
C VAL A 106 10.79 2.67 1.89
N HIS A 107 10.38 2.98 0.66
CA HIS A 107 11.00 2.49 -0.55
C HIS A 107 12.46 2.93 -0.68
N GLU A 108 12.74 4.22 -0.48
CA GLU A 108 14.11 4.76 -0.48
C GLU A 108 14.98 4.11 0.59
N ALA A 109 14.45 3.91 1.79
CA ALA A 109 15.19 3.30 2.88
C ALA A 109 15.62 1.86 2.57
N VAL A 110 14.73 1.04 1.99
CA VAL A 110 15.09 -0.34 1.58
C VAL A 110 16.06 -0.35 0.39
N GLN A 111 15.94 0.61 -0.53
CA GLN A 111 16.88 0.71 -1.65
C GLN A 111 18.30 1.11 -1.22
N GLN A 112 18.44 1.91 -0.15
CA GLN A 112 19.73 2.42 0.32
C GLN A 112 20.41 1.54 1.39
N ASP A 113 19.74 0.50 1.85
CA ASP A 113 20.12 -0.36 2.98
C ASP A 113 21.43 -1.15 2.79
N GLY A 114 22.06 -1.10 1.61
CA GLY A 114 23.36 -1.71 1.35
C GLY A 114 24.59 -0.92 1.82
N ALA A 115 24.43 0.27 2.38
CA ALA A 115 25.52 1.23 2.63
C ALA A 115 26.21 1.12 4.01
N GLY A 116 26.05 0.01 4.75
CA GLY A 116 26.70 -0.18 6.07
C GLY A 116 26.12 0.69 7.19
N THR A 117 24.91 1.22 7.02
CA THR A 117 24.20 1.99 8.04
C THR A 117 23.66 1.05 9.13
N SER A 118 23.88 1.37 10.40
CA SER A 118 23.29 0.60 11.50
C SER A 118 21.75 0.66 11.45
N THR A 119 21.07 -0.43 11.82
CA THR A 119 19.60 -0.50 11.86
C THR A 119 18.98 0.66 12.64
N LYS A 120 19.60 1.04 13.77
CA LYS A 120 19.14 2.17 14.59
C LYS A 120 19.21 3.51 13.85
N ALA A 121 20.31 3.77 13.15
CA ALA A 121 20.49 4.99 12.38
C ALA A 121 19.48 5.07 11.22
N LEU A 122 19.26 3.96 10.50
CA LEU A 122 18.26 3.86 9.45
C LEU A 122 16.86 4.23 9.97
N LEU A 123 16.42 3.59 11.06
CA LEU A 123 15.08 3.83 11.62
C LEU A 123 14.89 5.26 12.15
N SER A 124 15.93 5.85 12.74
CA SER A 124 15.87 7.25 13.19
C SER A 124 15.78 8.24 12.02
N GLY A 125 16.51 7.98 10.93
CA GLY A 125 16.44 8.79 9.71
C GLY A 125 15.08 8.65 9.03
N LEU A 126 14.53 7.45 9.03
CA LEU A 126 13.23 7.10 8.48
C LEU A 126 12.08 7.82 9.22
N ASP A 127 12.03 7.77 10.56
CA ASP A 127 11.00 8.47 11.35
C ASP A 127 11.07 9.98 11.12
N ARG A 128 12.27 10.57 11.16
CA ARG A 128 12.45 12.00 10.86
C ARG A 128 11.93 12.35 9.47
N ARG A 129 12.35 11.59 8.45
CA ARG A 129 11.94 11.83 7.06
C ARG A 129 10.43 11.68 6.89
N ALA A 130 9.83 10.65 7.49
CA ALA A 130 8.39 10.41 7.44
C ALA A 130 7.59 11.59 8.05
N ARG A 131 8.06 12.15 9.18
CA ARG A 131 7.45 13.35 9.79
C ARG A 131 7.58 14.59 8.92
N GLU A 132 8.78 14.81 8.36
CA GLU A 132 9.04 15.94 7.46
C GLU A 132 8.10 15.91 6.25
N VAL A 133 8.00 14.75 5.59
CA VAL A 133 7.14 14.63 4.40
C VAL A 133 5.66 14.63 4.76
N TRP A 134 5.26 14.11 5.91
CA TRP A 134 3.87 14.20 6.38
C TRP A 134 3.43 15.64 6.53
N ALA A 135 4.27 16.48 7.13
CA ALA A 135 3.99 17.90 7.34
C ALA A 135 3.83 18.70 6.04
N THR A 136 4.27 18.18 4.88
CA THR A 136 4.03 18.83 3.57
C THR A 136 2.71 18.45 2.93
N VAL A 137 2.09 17.35 3.35
CA VAL A 137 0.87 16.79 2.74
C VAL A 137 -0.34 16.79 3.68
N ARG A 138 -0.12 16.95 4.98
CA ARG A 138 -1.14 16.85 6.05
C ARG A 138 -0.89 17.89 7.13
N GLU A 139 -1.98 18.45 7.66
CA GLU A 139 -1.95 19.43 8.75
C GLU A 139 -2.16 18.78 10.13
N ASP A 140 -2.75 17.57 10.16
CA ASP A 140 -2.97 16.83 11.39
C ASP A 140 -1.67 16.24 11.97
N PRO A 141 -1.61 15.98 13.29
CA PRO A 141 -0.44 15.39 13.92
C PRO A 141 -0.05 14.06 13.28
N PHE A 142 1.26 13.83 13.15
CA PHE A 142 1.79 12.57 12.63
C PHE A 142 1.31 11.38 13.48
N PRO A 143 0.49 10.47 12.92
CA PRO A 143 -0.26 9.51 13.73
C PRO A 143 0.48 8.18 13.94
N PHE A 144 1.66 8.01 13.35
CA PHE A 144 2.35 6.72 13.26
C PHE A 144 3.49 6.61 14.27
N ALA A 145 3.63 5.43 14.86
CA ALA A 145 4.73 5.11 15.75
C ALA A 145 5.98 4.66 14.94
N PRO A 146 7.21 4.93 15.42
CA PRO A 146 8.44 4.49 14.75
C PRO A 146 8.48 2.98 14.47
N GLU A 147 7.89 2.17 15.35
CA GLU A 147 7.82 0.72 15.23
C GLU A 147 7.01 0.28 14.00
N GLN A 148 5.99 1.05 13.60
CA GLN A 148 5.22 0.74 12.40
C GLN A 148 6.06 0.91 11.13
N PHE A 149 7.00 1.86 11.12
CA PHE A 149 7.94 2.02 10.02
C PHE A 149 9.00 0.93 10.00
N ALA A 150 9.48 0.48 11.17
CA ALA A 150 10.35 -0.69 11.24
C ALA A 150 9.67 -1.94 10.65
N LEU A 151 8.40 -2.16 11.01
CA LEU A 151 7.59 -3.24 10.42
C LEU A 151 7.40 -3.08 8.91
N ALA A 152 7.18 -1.86 8.41
CA ALA A 152 7.06 -1.59 6.97
C ALA A 152 8.34 -1.95 6.22
N VAL A 153 9.50 -1.57 6.76
CA VAL A 153 10.82 -1.86 6.18
C VAL A 153 11.10 -3.36 6.18
N GLU A 154 10.86 -4.05 7.31
CA GLU A 154 11.03 -5.49 7.42
C GLU A 154 10.12 -6.26 6.46
N ASP A 155 8.85 -5.86 6.36
CA ASP A 155 7.90 -6.46 5.43
C ASP A 155 8.33 -6.26 3.98
N LEU A 156 8.74 -5.04 3.61
CA LEU A 156 9.21 -4.75 2.27
C LEU A 156 10.46 -5.56 1.93
N ARG A 157 11.43 -5.67 2.84
CA ARG A 157 12.62 -6.54 2.63
C ARG A 157 12.21 -7.99 2.38
N GLY A 158 11.31 -8.53 3.19
CA GLY A 158 10.83 -9.91 3.01
C GLY A 158 10.07 -10.12 1.69
N LEU A 159 9.27 -9.14 1.27
CA LEU A 159 8.57 -9.15 -0.02
C LEU A 159 9.56 -9.07 -1.19
N VAL A 160 10.57 -8.19 -1.12
CA VAL A 160 11.62 -8.03 -2.13
C VAL A 160 12.46 -9.30 -2.25
N GLU A 161 12.77 -9.95 -1.13
CA GLU A 161 13.51 -11.21 -1.15
C GLU A 161 12.72 -12.31 -1.87
N ARG A 162 11.43 -12.45 -1.55
CA ARG A 162 10.53 -13.38 -2.26
C ARG A 162 10.41 -13.02 -3.74
N TRP A 163 10.28 -11.74 -4.06
CA TRP A 163 10.20 -11.24 -5.44
C TRP A 163 11.45 -11.58 -6.24
N THR A 164 12.63 -11.30 -5.69
CA THR A 164 13.92 -11.58 -6.33
C THR A 164 14.10 -13.07 -6.61
N ARG A 165 13.63 -13.95 -5.72
CA ARG A 165 13.65 -15.41 -5.89
C ARG A 165 12.55 -15.95 -6.82
N THR A 166 11.59 -15.13 -7.20
CA THR A 166 10.47 -15.54 -8.07
C THR A 166 10.91 -15.49 -9.53
N PRO A 167 10.82 -16.62 -10.28
CA PRO A 167 11.20 -16.67 -11.69
C PRO A 167 10.23 -15.85 -12.55
N ALA A 168 10.61 -15.62 -13.82
CA ALA A 168 9.71 -15.10 -14.85
C ALA A 168 8.40 -15.94 -14.90
N GLY A 169 7.27 -15.27 -15.07
CA GLY A 169 5.93 -15.89 -14.99
C GLY A 169 5.47 -16.30 -13.58
N GLY A 170 6.34 -16.18 -12.57
CA GLY A 170 6.06 -16.54 -11.18
C GLY A 170 5.20 -15.51 -10.44
N VAL A 171 4.78 -15.87 -9.22
CA VAL A 171 3.88 -15.05 -8.40
C VAL A 171 4.36 -14.98 -6.95
N VAL A 172 4.40 -13.76 -6.40
CA VAL A 172 4.47 -13.53 -4.95
C VAL A 172 3.06 -13.25 -4.45
N VAL A 173 2.61 -14.05 -3.48
CA VAL A 173 1.30 -13.89 -2.84
C VAL A 173 1.47 -13.22 -1.48
N ALA A 174 0.58 -12.29 -1.15
CA ALA A 174 0.53 -11.66 0.16
C ALA A 174 -0.93 -11.39 0.60
N ASP A 175 -1.18 -11.46 1.90
CA ASP A 175 -2.49 -11.21 2.48
C ASP A 175 -2.63 -9.78 2.98
N TRP A 176 -3.72 -9.15 2.57
CA TRP A 176 -4.14 -7.84 3.07
C TRP A 176 -5.16 -8.01 4.20
N PRO A 177 -4.90 -7.41 5.39
CA PRO A 177 -5.74 -7.57 6.57
C PRO A 177 -7.19 -7.12 6.34
N ASP A 178 -8.15 -7.93 6.78
CA ASP A 178 -9.57 -7.61 6.68
C ASP A 178 -9.97 -6.35 7.47
N ALA A 179 -9.21 -6.00 8.51
CA ALA A 179 -9.39 -4.77 9.28
C ALA A 179 -9.11 -3.50 8.46
N LEU A 180 -8.33 -3.60 7.37
CA LEU A 180 -8.00 -2.51 6.47
C LEU A 180 -8.92 -2.45 5.24
N VAL A 181 -9.97 -3.28 5.21
CA VAL A 181 -10.99 -3.22 4.16
C VAL A 181 -12.16 -2.37 4.64
N THR A 182 -12.38 -1.23 4.00
CA THR A 182 -13.54 -0.39 4.32
C THR A 182 -14.78 -0.96 3.63
N ARG A 183 -15.69 -1.54 4.41
CA ARG A 183 -16.99 -2.01 3.94
C ARG A 183 -18.04 -0.91 4.17
N PRO A 184 -18.85 -0.53 3.16
CA PRO A 184 -19.95 0.41 3.39
C PRO A 184 -20.91 -0.15 4.44
N GLY A 185 -21.27 0.67 5.42
CA GLY A 185 -22.15 0.32 6.54
C GLY A 185 -21.45 -0.05 7.86
N ARG A 186 -20.12 -0.25 7.86
CA ARG A 186 -19.37 -0.42 9.11
C ARG A 186 -18.74 0.91 9.50
N ALA A 187 -19.41 1.66 10.39
CA ALA A 187 -18.84 2.87 10.98
C ALA A 187 -17.48 2.54 11.63
N ARG A 188 -16.50 3.43 11.48
CA ARG A 188 -15.21 3.33 12.20
C ARG A 188 -15.53 3.28 13.70
N PRO A 189 -14.92 2.38 14.49
CA PRO A 189 -14.92 2.56 15.93
C PRO A 189 -14.19 3.89 16.19
N ARG A 190 -14.89 4.84 16.81
CA ARG A 190 -14.26 6.07 17.29
C ARG A 190 -13.25 5.63 18.35
N SER A 191 -11.97 5.88 18.11
CA SER A 191 -10.94 5.72 19.14
C SER A 191 -11.37 6.53 20.36
N GLY A 192 -11.51 5.84 21.49
CA GLY A 192 -12.15 6.36 22.69
C GLY A 192 -11.45 7.60 23.22
N ALA A 193 -12.24 8.63 23.50
CA ALA A 193 -11.89 9.64 24.48
C ALA A 193 -11.67 8.92 25.82
N ARG A 194 -10.41 8.78 26.25
CA ARG A 194 -10.11 8.48 27.64
C ARG A 194 -10.53 9.70 28.46
N ARG A 195 -11.61 9.56 29.22
CA ARG A 195 -11.83 10.37 30.42
C ARG A 195 -10.92 9.80 31.51
N GLY A 196 -10.00 10.63 31.97
CA GLY A 196 -9.15 10.45 33.14
C GLY A 196 -8.83 11.83 33.64
#